data_AF-A0A8S9UP01-F1
#
_entry.id   AF-A0A8S9UP01-F1
#
_cell.length_a   1.000
_cell.length_b   1.000
_cell.length_c   1.000
_cell.angle_alpha   90.00
_cell.angle_beta   90.00
_cell.angle_gamma   90.00
#
_symmetry.space_group_name_H-M   'P 1'
#
loop_
_entity.id
_entity.type
_entity.pdbx_description
1 polymer ?
#
loop_
_entity_poly.entity_id
_entity_poly.type
_entity_poly.pdbx_seq_one_letter_code
_entity_poly.pdbx_strand_id
1 'polypeptide(L)'
;MLAKIHALMKHLSTIKCRVALRKVTSLAPVMPNATRWSSTFSIIQQYDKICSALLALDHATVAKHDIARFLQTPEETEAARSLLKSLHELNEV
;
A
#
# COMPACT_ATOMS: atom_id res chain seq x y z
N MET A 1 -10.58 -1.75 5.38
CA MET A 1 -9.39 -0.88 5.19
C MET A 1 -8.06 -1.55 5.52
N LEU A 2 -7.59 -1.63 6.78
CA LEU A 2 -6.21 -2.13 7.10
C LEU A 2 -5.90 -3.55 6.58
N ALA A 3 -6.85 -4.49 6.70
CA ALA A 3 -6.69 -5.84 6.16
C ALA A 3 -6.50 -5.84 4.63
N LYS A 4 -7.16 -4.91 3.91
CA LYS A 4 -6.97 -4.74 2.46
C LYS A 4 -5.61 -4.13 2.12
N ILE A 5 -5.13 -3.15 2.89
CA ILE A 5 -3.76 -2.61 2.75
C ILE A 5 -2.74 -3.73 2.94
N HIS A 6 -2.92 -4.56 3.96
CA HIS A 6 -2.06 -5.71 4.21
C HIS A 6 -2.10 -6.70 3.05
N ALA A 7 -3.30 -7.05 2.57
CA ALA A 7 -3.46 -7.94 1.43
C ALA A 7 -2.80 -7.40 0.16
N LEU A 8 -2.95 -6.10 -0.12
CA LEU A 8 -2.30 -5.41 -1.23
C LEU A 8 -0.77 -5.48 -1.11
N MET A 9 -0.22 -5.11 0.06
CA MET A 9 1.24 -5.15 0.28
C MET A 9 1.80 -6.56 0.11
N LYS A 10 1.12 -7.56 0.65
CA LYS A 10 1.45 -8.98 0.47
C LYS A 10 1.43 -9.36 -1.01
N HIS A 11 0.40 -8.97 -1.74
CA HIS A 11 0.28 -9.28 -3.17
C HIS A 11 1.37 -8.60 -4.01
N LEU A 12 1.63 -7.32 -3.75
CA LEU A 12 2.69 -6.56 -4.42
C LEU A 12 4.08 -7.10 -4.08
N SER A 13 4.26 -7.73 -2.92
CA SER A 13 5.52 -8.37 -2.53
C SER A 13 5.83 -9.65 -3.30
N THR A 14 4.92 -10.17 -4.12
CA THR A 14 5.22 -11.33 -4.96
C THR A 14 6.22 -10.97 -6.06
N ILE A 15 7.02 -11.94 -6.54
CA ILE A 15 8.09 -11.69 -7.53
C ILE A 15 7.55 -10.97 -8.78
N LYS A 16 6.43 -11.44 -9.32
CA LYS A 16 5.83 -10.90 -10.54
C LYS A 16 5.33 -9.46 -10.34
N CYS A 17 4.61 -9.20 -9.25
CA CYS A 17 4.10 -7.87 -8.94
C CYS A 17 5.23 -6.89 -8.60
N ARG A 18 6.30 -7.33 -7.92
CA ARG A 18 7.49 -6.48 -7.68
C ARG A 18 8.18 -6.06 -8.97
N VAL A 19 8.28 -6.96 -9.94
CA VAL A 19 8.86 -6.62 -11.26
C VAL A 19 7.98 -5.61 -11.99
N ALA A 20 6.65 -5.77 -11.95
CA ALA A 20 5.72 -4.80 -12.53
C ALA A 20 5.81 -3.44 -11.82
N LEU A 21 5.83 -3.43 -10.49
CA LEU A 21 5.92 -2.23 -9.67
C LEU A 21 7.23 -1.47 -9.92
N ARG A 22 8.36 -2.17 -10.10
CA ARG A 22 9.66 -1.57 -10.42
C ARG A 22 9.69 -0.76 -11.71
N LYS A 23 8.74 -0.97 -12.62
CA LYS A 23 8.63 -0.18 -13.85
C LYS A 23 8.10 1.23 -13.60
N VAL A 24 7.35 1.43 -12.52
CA VAL A 24 6.70 2.71 -12.19
C VAL A 24 7.25 3.36 -10.92
N THR A 25 7.90 2.60 -10.04
CA THR A 25 8.50 3.13 -8.82
C THR A 25 9.66 2.27 -8.31
N SER A 26 10.65 2.89 -7.68
CA SER A 26 11.72 2.18 -6.96
C SER A 26 11.28 1.70 -5.57
N LEU A 27 10.08 2.06 -5.13
CA LEU A 27 9.53 1.69 -3.83
C LEU A 27 9.23 0.18 -3.74
N ALA A 28 9.49 -0.38 -2.56
CA ALA A 28 9.18 -1.78 -2.24
C ALA A 28 7.99 -1.90 -1.28
N PRO A 29 7.12 -2.91 -1.42
CA PRO A 29 6.09 -3.20 -0.44
C PRO A 29 6.70 -3.57 0.92
N VAL A 30 6.09 -3.10 2.01
CA VAL A 30 6.51 -3.42 3.37
C VAL A 30 5.52 -4.43 3.96
N MET A 31 6.05 -5.52 4.52
CA MET A 31 5.27 -6.49 5.30
C MET A 31 5.40 -6.15 6.79
N PRO A 32 4.30 -5.87 7.48
CA PRO A 32 4.36 -5.51 8.90
C PRO A 32 4.68 -6.75 9.74
N ASN A 33 5.43 -6.55 10.82
CA ASN A 33 5.49 -7.51 11.91
C ASN A 33 4.26 -7.30 12.80
N ALA A 34 3.46 -8.35 13.03
CA ALA A 34 2.13 -8.24 13.63
C ALA A 34 2.12 -7.70 15.08
N THR A 35 3.28 -7.64 15.74
CA THR A 35 3.40 -7.37 17.19
C THR A 35 3.70 -5.92 17.55
N ARG A 36 3.86 -4.99 16.59
CA ARG A 36 4.19 -3.58 16.92
C ARG A 36 3.32 -2.58 16.17
N TRP A 37 2.76 -1.62 16.89
CA TRP A 37 2.05 -0.46 16.32
C TRP A 37 2.89 0.31 15.29
N SER A 38 4.21 0.40 15.49
CA SER A 38 5.13 1.00 14.52
C SER A 38 5.11 0.29 13.15
N SER A 39 4.77 -1.01 13.10
CA SER A 39 4.60 -1.75 11.84
C SER A 39 3.31 -1.35 11.12
N THR A 40 2.25 -1.02 11.85
CA THR A 40 0.99 -0.51 11.26
C THR A 40 1.19 0.90 10.71
N PHE A 41 1.93 1.75 11.41
CA PHE A 41 2.32 3.05 10.88
C PHE A 41 3.15 2.91 9.60
N SER A 42 4.20 2.07 9.63
CA SER A 42 5.10 1.87 8.49
C SER A 42 4.38 1.32 7.24
N ILE A 43 3.42 0.40 7.40
CA ILE A 43 2.68 -0.15 6.25
C ILE A 43 1.74 0.89 5.63
N ILE A 44 1.03 1.69 6.44
CA ILE A 44 0.10 2.71 5.93
C ILE A 44 0.89 3.82 5.23
N GLN A 45 2.03 4.23 5.80
CA GLN A 45 2.91 5.22 5.19
C GLN A 45 3.46 4.72 3.84
N GLN A 46 3.88 3.44 3.77
CA GLN A 46 4.35 2.87 2.52
C GLN A 46 3.21 2.70 1.50
N TYR A 47 2.00 2.40 1.97
CA TYR A 47 0.80 2.29 1.15
C TYR A 47 0.49 3.60 0.44
N ASP A 48 0.47 4.71 1.16
CA ASP A 48 0.19 6.03 0.58
C ASP A 48 1.15 6.38 -0.57
N LYS A 49 2.45 6.11 -0.36
CA LYS A 49 3.49 6.31 -1.38
C LYS A 49 3.31 5.40 -2.61
N ILE A 50 3.04 4.11 -2.37
CA ILE A 50 2.87 3.13 -3.46
C ILE A 50 1.56 3.38 -4.22
N CYS A 51 0.48 3.76 -3.54
CA CYS A 51 -0.82 4.01 -4.19
C CYS A 51 -0.73 5.10 -5.25
N SER A 52 0.01 6.17 -4.98
CA SER A 52 0.28 7.21 -5.96
C SER A 52 1.01 6.67 -7.21
N ALA A 53 1.95 5.74 -7.03
CA ALA A 53 2.66 5.10 -8.15
C ALA A 53 1.81 4.06 -8.90
N LEU A 54 0.86 3.39 -8.22
CA LEU A 54 -0.03 2.42 -8.86
C LEU A 54 -0.94 3.07 -9.90
N LEU A 55 -1.26 4.37 -9.77
CA LEU A 55 -2.02 5.12 -10.76
C LEU A 55 -1.30 5.24 -12.11
N ALA A 56 0.03 5.08 -12.14
CA ALA A 56 0.83 5.12 -13.35
C ALA A 56 0.93 3.75 -14.07
N LEU A 57 0.41 2.67 -13.48
CA LEU A 57 0.36 1.38 -14.15
C LEU A 57 -0.74 1.37 -15.22
N ASP A 58 -0.43 0.79 -16.37
CA ASP A 58 -1.42 0.56 -17.40
C ASP A 58 -2.46 -0.48 -16.97
N HIS A 59 -3.69 -0.32 -17.46
CA HIS A 59 -4.80 -1.20 -17.13
C HIS A 59 -4.50 -2.68 -17.44
N ALA A 60 -3.70 -2.95 -18.48
CA ALA A 60 -3.28 -4.30 -18.83
C ALA A 60 -2.40 -4.94 -17.75
N THR A 61 -1.45 -4.21 -17.17
CA THR A 61 -0.62 -4.73 -16.06
C THR A 61 -1.43 -4.92 -14.79
N VAL A 62 -2.33 -3.98 -14.47
CA VAL A 62 -3.23 -4.08 -13.31
C VAL A 62 -4.12 -5.32 -13.41
N ALA A 63 -4.70 -5.60 -14.58
CA ALA A 63 -5.52 -6.78 -14.82
C ALA A 63 -4.69 -8.08 -14.83
N LYS A 64 -3.55 -8.09 -15.55
CA LYS A 64 -2.66 -9.27 -15.67
C LYS A 64 -2.17 -9.78 -14.30
N HIS A 65 -1.92 -8.87 -13.38
CA HIS A 65 -1.43 -9.18 -12.05
C HIS A 65 -2.53 -9.18 -10.99
N ASP A 66 -3.81 -9.07 -11.38
CA ASP A 66 -4.95 -9.11 -10.45
C ASP A 66 -4.86 -8.06 -9.32
N ILE A 67 -4.18 -6.93 -9.60
CA ILE A 67 -3.95 -5.86 -8.61
C ILE A 67 -5.28 -5.15 -8.29
N ALA A 68 -6.19 -5.07 -9.28
CA ALA A 68 -7.49 -4.42 -9.15
C ALA A 68 -8.30 -4.93 -7.95
N ARG A 69 -8.23 -6.22 -7.61
CA ARG A 69 -8.97 -6.82 -6.49
C ARG A 69 -8.55 -6.28 -5.12
N PHE A 70 -7.37 -5.70 -5.04
CA PHE A 70 -6.79 -5.16 -3.82
C PHE A 70 -6.81 -3.63 -3.78
N LEU A 71 -7.24 -2.98 -4.85
CA LEU A 71 -7.40 -1.53 -4.88
C LEU A 71 -8.56 -1.13 -3.95
N GLN A 72 -8.31 -0.07 -3.19
CA GLN A 72 -9.29 0.50 -2.28
C GLN A 72 -10.17 1.49 -3.02
N THR A 73 -11.40 1.67 -2.52
CA THR A 73 -12.27 2.75 -3.00
C THR A 73 -11.70 4.11 -2.56
N PRO A 74 -12.09 5.22 -3.21
CA PRO A 74 -11.65 6.55 -2.81
C PRO A 74 -11.90 6.84 -1.31
N GLU A 75 -13.02 6.38 -0.78
CA GLU A 75 -13.39 6.56 0.63
C GLU A 75 -12.46 5.78 1.56
N GLU A 76 -12.12 4.54 1.20
CA GLU A 76 -11.18 3.70 1.95
C GLU A 76 -9.76 4.28 1.93
N THR A 77 -9.33 4.84 0.78
CA THR A 77 -8.05 5.52 0.66
C THR A 77 -8.01 6.80 1.51
N GLU A 78 -9.09 7.57 1.55
CA GLU A 78 -9.16 8.77 2.39
C GLU A 78 -9.14 8.43 3.88
N ALA A 79 -9.87 7.39 4.29
CA ALA A 79 -9.81 6.89 5.66
C ALA A 79 -8.39 6.44 6.06
N ALA A 80 -7.63 5.84 5.13
CA ALA A 80 -6.24 5.44 5.37
C ALA A 80 -5.31 6.65 5.55
N ARG A 81 -5.49 7.71 4.75
CA ARG A 81 -4.75 8.97 4.90
C ARG A 81 -5.07 9.69 6.20
N SER A 82 -6.35 9.76 6.58
CA SER A 82 -6.76 10.33 7.86
C SER A 82 -6.13 9.57 9.04
N LEU A 83 -6.12 8.23 8.99
CA LEU A 83 -5.47 7.41 10.01
C LEU A 83 -3.95 7.68 10.05
N LEU A 84 -3.28 7.76 8.89
CA LEU A 84 -1.86 8.08 8.83
C LEU A 84 -1.53 9.42 9.50
N LYS A 85 -2.37 10.43 9.27
CA LYS A 85 -2.24 11.75 9.89
C LYS A 85 -2.34 11.67 11.42
N SER A 86 -3.39 11.03 11.94
CA SER A 86 -3.54 10.85 13.39
C SER A 86 -2.40 10.05 14.02
N LEU A 87 -1.86 9.04 13.32
CA LEU A 87 -0.68 8.31 13.79
C LEU A 87 0.59 9.16 13.79
N HIS A 88 0.72 10.09 12.84
CA HIS A 88 1.83 11.05 12.82
C HIS A 88 1.78 11.98 14.04
N GLU A 89 0.60 12.54 14.32
CA GLU A 89 0.36 13.41 15.49
C GLU A 89 0.69 12.70 16.81
N LEU A 90 0.35 11.42 16.94
CA LEU A 90 0.67 10.61 18.13
C LEU A 90 2.16 10.26 18.28
N ASN A 91 2.93 10.30 17.18
CA ASN A 91 4.36 9.97 17.19
C ASN A 91 5.26 11.20 17.40
N GLU A 92 4.69 12.41 17.37
CA GLU A 92 5.39 13.68 17.65
C GLU A 92 5.24 14.13 19.13
N VAL A 93 4.61 13.31 19.98
CA VAL A 93 4.44 13.51 21.43
C VAL A 93 5.42 12.62 22.20
#